data_AF-A0A7D9HP73-F1
#
_entry.id   AF-A0A7D9HP73-F1
#
_cell.length_a   1.000
_cell.length_b   1.000
_cell.length_c   1.000
_cell.angle_alpha   90.00
_cell.angle_beta   90.00
_cell.angle_gamma   90.00
#
_symmetry.space_group_name_H-M   'P 1'
#
loop_
_entity.id
_entity.type
_entity.pdbx_description
1 polymer ?
#
loop_
_entity_poly.entity_id
_entity_poly.type
_entity_poly.pdbx_seq_one_letter_code
_entity_poly.pdbx_strand_id
1 'polypeptide(L)'
;MASSLSTGSLTGDERRWIVVGVCLNKVILPTLRNVVATELQKLYIRLSKPPDEIHKQSIATYKNTLPPSAFRLNYKSINNNEKKPGHTYDFAVKDVLSLAKLYMQPHMAKCTGFDNTMDMSAILAVMCNATPFSSAAADAEIVRNIRNKWAHCNFSEWTQAVFTASIQALISFIKTSNLPKTDEKAVCDNLDDWEKEAGLGLCFGQPFTELITELRASLKHQCDTEIVNKKLNNIESKLCKIKEVEKNAAENSEELKRQKEKLECHSNELERHSNELEDLNKKLKTEDHDKQKENYSKFADKKGIYLITLKYEIFMMYFTTPHIEQHG
;
A
#
# COMPACT_ATOMS: atom_id res chain seq x y z
N MET A 1 -15.71 65.33 -3.60
CA MET A 1 -16.22 64.60 -4.77
C MET A 1 -15.66 63.19 -4.74
N ALA A 2 -16.45 62.23 -4.27
CA ALA A 2 -16.07 60.82 -4.26
C ALA A 2 -16.34 60.25 -5.66
N SER A 3 -15.29 59.75 -6.31
CA SER A 3 -15.36 59.04 -7.59
C SER A 3 -16.22 57.79 -7.43
N SER A 4 -17.37 57.76 -8.10
CA SER A 4 -18.18 56.56 -8.23
C SER A 4 -17.41 55.56 -9.08
N LEU A 5 -16.93 54.47 -8.47
CA LEU A 5 -16.51 53.30 -9.23
C LEU A 5 -17.74 52.78 -9.98
N SER A 6 -17.75 52.98 -11.30
CA SER A 6 -18.66 52.30 -12.21
C SER A 6 -18.45 50.80 -12.06
N THR A 7 -19.36 50.12 -11.35
CA THR A 7 -19.45 48.67 -11.35
C THR A 7 -19.98 48.24 -12.70
N GLY A 8 -19.10 48.08 -13.68
CA GLY A 8 -19.45 47.62 -15.02
C GLY A 8 -20.18 46.27 -14.96
N SER A 9 -21.41 46.23 -15.46
CA SER A 9 -22.14 44.96 -15.59
C SER A 9 -21.49 44.09 -16.66
N LEU A 10 -21.29 42.80 -16.37
CA LEU A 10 -20.77 41.84 -17.35
C LEU A 10 -21.66 41.78 -18.59
N THR A 11 -21.06 41.63 -19.77
CA THR A 11 -21.77 41.38 -21.03
C THR A 11 -22.40 39.98 -21.03
N GLY A 12 -23.40 39.74 -21.87
CA GLY A 12 -24.00 38.40 -21.99
C GLY A 12 -22.99 37.32 -22.38
N ASP A 13 -22.00 37.68 -23.19
CA ASP A 13 -20.91 36.80 -23.62
C ASP A 13 -20.00 36.39 -22.46
N GLU A 14 -19.56 37.34 -21.64
CA GLU A 14 -18.78 37.06 -20.43
C GLU A 14 -19.53 36.15 -19.46
N ARG A 15 -20.84 36.37 -19.31
CA ARG A 15 -21.71 35.55 -18.45
C ARG A 15 -21.75 34.10 -18.92
N ARG A 16 -21.94 33.88 -20.22
CA ARG A 16 -21.94 32.53 -20.82
C ARG A 16 -20.60 31.82 -20.67
N TRP A 17 -19.49 32.54 -20.88
CA TRP A 17 -18.14 32.02 -20.64
C TRP A 17 -17.95 31.55 -19.19
N ILE A 18 -18.41 32.34 -18.21
CA ILE A 18 -18.34 31.97 -16.78
C ILE A 18 -19.14 30.70 -16.51
N VAL A 19 -20.39 30.63 -16.96
CA VAL A 19 -21.27 29.46 -16.72
C VAL A 19 -20.66 28.18 -17.30
N VAL A 20 -20.11 28.22 -18.51
CA VAL A 20 -19.42 27.06 -19.10
C VAL A 20 -18.21 26.65 -18.25
N GLY A 21 -17.46 27.63 -17.74
CA GLY A 21 -16.35 27.37 -16.81
C GLY A 21 -16.78 26.69 -15.52
N VAL A 22 -17.92 27.10 -14.95
CA VAL A 22 -18.53 26.47 -13.77
C VAL A 22 -18.97 25.05 -14.10
N CYS A 23 -19.66 24.84 -15.21
CA CYS A 23 -20.10 23.52 -15.65
C CYS A 23 -18.91 22.56 -15.81
N LEU A 24 -17.85 23.00 -16.49
CA LEU A 24 -16.62 22.24 -16.66
C LEU A 24 -15.99 21.87 -15.30
N ASN A 25 -15.71 22.84 -14.45
CA ASN A 25 -14.81 22.64 -13.31
C ASN A 25 -15.52 22.26 -12.00
N LYS A 26 -16.81 22.56 -11.88
CA LYS A 26 -17.60 22.34 -10.65
C LYS A 26 -18.66 21.28 -10.81
N VAL A 27 -19.33 21.23 -11.97
CA VAL A 27 -20.42 20.28 -12.18
C VAL A 27 -19.86 18.93 -12.61
N ILE A 28 -19.10 18.88 -13.72
CA ILE A 28 -18.70 17.58 -14.28
C ILE A 28 -17.36 17.05 -13.77
N LEU A 29 -16.37 17.93 -13.51
CA LEU A 29 -15.01 17.49 -13.16
C LEU A 29 -14.94 16.57 -11.92
N PRO A 30 -15.63 16.87 -10.79
CA PRO A 30 -15.58 16.00 -9.62
C PRO A 30 -16.08 14.58 -9.91
N THR A 31 -17.17 14.48 -10.67
CA THR A 31 -17.77 13.19 -11.03
C THR A 31 -16.85 12.40 -11.97
N LEU A 32 -16.27 13.06 -12.98
CA LEU A 32 -15.36 12.42 -13.93
C LEU A 32 -14.07 11.90 -13.27
N ARG A 33 -13.55 12.57 -12.23
CA ARG A 33 -12.41 12.06 -11.46
C ARG A 33 -12.69 10.69 -10.84
N ASN A 34 -13.89 10.52 -10.27
CA ASN A 34 -14.30 9.24 -9.66
C ASN A 34 -14.46 8.14 -10.72
N VAL A 35 -15.07 8.48 -11.86
CA VAL A 35 -15.21 7.57 -13.01
C VAL A 35 -13.85 7.12 -13.51
N VAL A 36 -12.93 8.06 -13.77
CA VAL A 36 -11.58 7.77 -14.23
C VAL A 36 -10.83 6.89 -13.24
N ALA A 37 -10.87 7.21 -11.94
CA ALA A 37 -10.24 6.39 -10.90
C ALA A 37 -10.78 4.94 -10.92
N THR A 38 -12.09 4.78 -11.03
CA THR A 38 -12.77 3.48 -10.97
C THR A 38 -12.43 2.62 -12.18
N GLU A 39 -12.58 3.15 -13.40
CA GLU A 39 -12.33 2.38 -14.62
C GLU A 39 -10.85 2.10 -14.83
N LEU A 40 -9.95 3.04 -14.47
CA LEU A 40 -8.52 2.78 -14.52
C LEU A 40 -8.07 1.77 -13.45
N GLN A 41 -8.71 1.72 -12.29
CA GLN A 41 -8.43 0.68 -11.30
C GLN A 41 -8.74 -0.72 -11.85
N LYS A 42 -9.88 -0.88 -12.53
CA LYS A 42 -10.24 -2.14 -13.22
C LYS A 42 -9.25 -2.48 -14.31
N LEU A 43 -8.89 -1.50 -15.14
CA LEU A 43 -7.89 -1.66 -16.20
C LEU A 43 -6.52 -2.08 -15.63
N TYR A 44 -6.07 -1.41 -14.57
CA TYR A 44 -4.79 -1.69 -13.93
C TYR A 44 -4.72 -3.13 -13.41
N ILE A 45 -5.76 -3.59 -12.70
CA ILE A 45 -5.83 -4.97 -12.21
C ILE A 45 -5.72 -5.98 -13.36
N ARG A 46 -6.36 -5.70 -14.50
CA ARG A 46 -6.27 -6.54 -15.70
C ARG A 46 -4.85 -6.56 -16.26
N LEU A 47 -4.26 -5.38 -16.46
CA LEU A 47 -2.92 -5.21 -17.06
C LEU A 47 -1.79 -5.69 -16.14
N SER A 48 -2.04 -5.84 -14.84
CA SER A 48 -1.08 -6.42 -13.90
C SER A 48 -0.95 -7.94 -14.03
N LYS A 49 -1.81 -8.60 -14.81
CA LYS A 49 -1.74 -10.04 -15.06
C LYS A 49 -0.97 -10.33 -16.37
N PRO A 50 -0.47 -11.57 -16.56
CA PRO A 50 0.05 -12.00 -17.85
C PRO A 50 -0.99 -11.85 -18.97
N PRO A 51 -0.58 -11.49 -20.19
CA PRO A 51 0.80 -11.29 -20.64
C PRO A 51 1.32 -9.85 -20.45
N ASP A 52 0.50 -8.93 -19.93
CA ASP A 52 0.85 -7.51 -19.92
C ASP A 52 1.86 -7.14 -18.82
N GLU A 53 1.65 -7.70 -17.62
CA GLU A 53 2.44 -7.49 -16.41
C GLU A 53 2.98 -6.04 -16.28
N ILE A 54 2.10 -5.05 -16.47
CA ILE A 54 2.50 -3.64 -16.68
C ILE A 54 3.33 -3.05 -15.53
N HIS A 55 3.11 -3.56 -14.32
CA HIS A 55 3.82 -3.21 -13.10
C HIS A 55 5.27 -3.73 -13.01
N LYS A 56 5.68 -4.61 -13.94
CA LYS A 56 7.04 -5.18 -14.02
C LYS A 56 7.76 -4.83 -15.33
N GLN A 57 7.18 -3.95 -16.14
CA GLN A 57 7.75 -3.63 -17.45
C GLN A 57 9.13 -2.98 -17.35
N SER A 58 10.01 -3.38 -18.27
CA SER A 58 11.37 -2.87 -18.42
C SER A 58 11.56 -2.31 -19.84
N ILE A 59 12.73 -1.75 -20.15
CA ILE A 59 13.05 -1.28 -21.51
C ILE A 59 12.87 -2.36 -22.58
N ALA A 60 13.03 -3.64 -22.24
CA ALA A 60 12.87 -4.75 -23.19
C ALA A 60 11.41 -5.17 -23.38
N THR A 61 10.53 -4.88 -22.41
CA THR A 61 9.17 -5.45 -22.35
C THR A 61 8.07 -4.41 -22.28
N TYR A 62 8.41 -3.11 -22.21
CA TYR A 62 7.42 -2.05 -22.11
C TYR A 62 6.51 -1.99 -23.33
N LYS A 63 5.26 -1.60 -23.09
CA LYS A 63 4.28 -1.45 -24.16
C LYS A 63 4.24 -0.01 -24.63
N ASN A 64 4.51 0.21 -25.91
CA ASN A 64 4.37 1.51 -26.54
C ASN A 64 2.90 1.96 -26.66
N THR A 65 1.98 1.01 -26.79
CA THR A 65 0.53 1.25 -26.91
C THR A 65 -0.23 0.15 -26.16
N LEU A 66 -1.51 0.38 -25.85
CA LEU A 66 -2.38 -0.62 -25.23
C LEU A 66 -3.61 -0.84 -26.11
N PRO A 67 -3.66 -1.91 -26.92
CA PRO A 67 -4.81 -2.22 -27.76
C PRO A 67 -6.12 -2.29 -26.95
N PRO A 68 -7.26 -1.88 -27.55
CA PRO A 68 -7.43 -1.39 -28.92
C PRO A 68 -6.94 0.06 -29.17
N SER A 69 -6.46 0.76 -28.15
CA SER A 69 -5.96 2.13 -28.33
C SER A 69 -4.62 2.14 -29.08
N ALA A 70 -4.54 2.99 -30.10
CA ALA A 70 -3.30 3.29 -30.82
C ALA A 70 -2.48 4.42 -30.13
N PHE A 71 -2.94 4.94 -29.00
CA PHE A 71 -2.27 6.02 -28.31
C PHE A 71 -0.91 5.58 -27.78
N ARG A 72 0.14 6.36 -28.10
CA ARG A 72 1.49 6.12 -27.62
C ARG A 72 1.61 6.51 -26.15
N LEU A 73 1.83 5.52 -25.29
CA LEU A 73 1.97 5.71 -23.85
C LEU A 73 3.19 6.57 -23.51
N ASN A 74 2.98 7.50 -22.59
CA ASN A 74 3.97 8.49 -22.21
C ASN A 74 4.68 8.13 -20.90
N TYR A 75 5.71 7.29 -20.99
CA TYR A 75 6.52 6.90 -19.83
C TYR A 75 7.34 8.05 -19.24
N LYS A 76 7.52 9.17 -19.95
CA LYS A 76 8.15 10.38 -19.41
C LYS A 76 7.32 10.99 -18.26
N SER A 77 6.00 10.75 -18.27
CA SER A 77 5.04 11.29 -17.29
C SER A 77 5.00 10.54 -15.95
N ILE A 78 5.77 9.45 -15.78
CA ILE A 78 5.76 8.63 -14.56
C ILE A 78 7.17 8.46 -13.96
N ASN A 79 7.26 7.98 -12.72
CA ASN A 79 8.52 7.58 -12.06
C ASN A 79 9.65 8.63 -12.10
N ASN A 80 9.31 9.92 -12.15
CA ASN A 80 10.25 11.03 -12.32
C ASN A 80 11.14 10.92 -13.59
N ASN A 81 10.63 10.25 -14.63
CA ASN A 81 11.34 10.06 -15.89
C ASN A 81 11.53 11.36 -16.68
N GLU A 82 10.80 12.43 -16.36
CA GLU A 82 10.95 13.74 -17.01
C GLU A 82 12.37 14.30 -16.98
N LYS A 83 13.16 13.93 -15.96
CA LYS A 83 14.55 14.36 -15.74
C LYS A 83 15.58 13.39 -16.31
N LYS A 84 15.14 12.31 -16.96
CA LYS A 84 15.99 11.21 -17.44
C LYS A 84 16.04 11.17 -18.97
N PRO A 85 17.08 10.58 -19.57
CA PRO A 85 17.05 10.18 -20.97
C PRO A 85 16.15 8.96 -21.18
N GLY A 86 15.52 8.84 -22.36
CA GLY A 86 14.47 7.84 -22.62
C GLY A 86 14.87 6.38 -22.41
N HIS A 87 16.14 6.04 -22.63
CA HIS A 87 16.66 4.68 -22.46
C HIS A 87 16.93 4.30 -21.00
N THR A 88 16.81 5.23 -20.04
CA THR A 88 16.95 4.94 -18.60
C THR A 88 15.65 5.13 -17.83
N TYR A 89 14.52 5.20 -18.56
CA TYR A 89 13.21 5.29 -17.94
C TYR A 89 12.91 4.07 -17.08
N ASP A 90 12.29 4.33 -15.94
CA ASP A 90 11.61 3.29 -15.18
C ASP A 90 10.23 3.09 -15.82
N PHE A 91 10.07 1.98 -16.54
CA PHE A 91 8.88 1.63 -17.31
C PHE A 91 7.80 0.93 -16.46
N ALA A 92 8.08 0.60 -15.19
CA ALA A 92 7.12 -0.09 -14.34
C ALA A 92 5.97 0.85 -13.93
N VAL A 93 4.73 0.45 -14.24
CA VAL A 93 3.54 1.20 -13.82
C VAL A 93 3.11 0.72 -12.43
N LYS A 94 3.52 1.46 -11.40
CA LYS A 94 3.45 1.01 -9.99
C LYS A 94 2.07 1.14 -9.35
N ASP A 95 1.21 1.99 -9.92
CA ASP A 95 -0.11 2.27 -9.38
C ASP A 95 -1.05 2.80 -10.48
N VAL A 96 -2.32 2.96 -10.12
CA VAL A 96 -3.39 3.43 -11.01
C VAL A 96 -3.17 4.88 -11.46
N LEU A 97 -2.59 5.73 -10.62
CA LEU A 97 -2.29 7.11 -10.98
C LEU A 97 -1.20 7.18 -12.05
N SER A 98 -0.18 6.33 -11.95
CA SER A 98 0.87 6.17 -12.94
C SER A 98 0.29 5.67 -14.26
N LEU A 99 -0.66 4.73 -14.21
CA LEU A 99 -1.39 4.31 -15.41
C LEU A 99 -2.14 5.47 -16.07
N ALA A 100 -2.81 6.33 -15.29
CA ALA A 100 -3.48 7.52 -15.82
C ALA A 100 -2.48 8.47 -16.51
N LYS A 101 -1.35 8.73 -15.86
CA LYS A 101 -0.30 9.64 -16.35
C LYS A 101 0.32 9.19 -17.67
N LEU A 102 0.28 7.89 -18.00
CA LEU A 102 0.71 7.41 -19.31
C LEU A 102 -0.10 7.99 -20.47
N TYR A 103 -1.35 8.39 -20.25
CA TYR A 103 -2.21 9.02 -21.26
C TYR A 103 -2.06 10.55 -21.32
N MET A 104 -1.21 11.12 -20.47
CA MET A 104 -1.08 12.56 -20.30
C MET A 104 0.24 13.09 -20.85
N GLN A 105 0.24 14.35 -21.28
CA GLN A 105 1.49 15.08 -21.52
C GLN A 105 2.18 15.41 -20.19
N PRO A 106 3.52 15.57 -20.15
CA PRO A 106 4.24 15.74 -18.88
C PRO A 106 3.76 16.95 -18.05
N HIS A 107 3.37 18.04 -18.72
CA HIS A 107 2.86 19.23 -18.04
C HIS A 107 1.49 19.02 -17.37
N MET A 108 0.69 18.05 -17.83
CA MET A 108 -0.60 17.66 -17.24
C MET A 108 -0.43 16.59 -16.14
N ALA A 109 0.65 15.82 -16.18
CA ALA A 109 0.91 14.69 -15.29
C ALA A 109 1.40 15.07 -13.87
N LYS A 110 1.19 16.33 -13.46
CA LYS A 110 1.59 16.86 -12.15
C LYS A 110 0.61 16.53 -11.02
N CYS A 111 -0.53 15.92 -11.35
CA CYS A 111 -1.51 15.46 -10.37
C CYS A 111 -0.89 14.46 -9.37
N THR A 112 -1.30 14.55 -8.10
CA THR A 112 -0.87 13.65 -7.02
C THR A 112 -1.95 12.61 -6.66
N GLY A 113 -3.15 12.74 -7.23
CA GLY A 113 -4.25 11.80 -7.04
C GLY A 113 -5.40 12.09 -8.00
N PHE A 114 -6.44 11.25 -7.94
CA PHE A 114 -7.73 11.48 -8.62
C PHE A 114 -8.60 12.44 -7.81
N ASP A 115 -8.04 13.60 -7.48
CA ASP A 115 -8.63 14.60 -6.60
C ASP A 115 -8.49 15.99 -7.23
N ASN A 116 -8.54 17.04 -6.42
CA ASN A 116 -8.43 18.43 -6.87
C ASN A 116 -7.11 18.76 -7.58
N THR A 117 -6.09 17.91 -7.50
CA THR A 117 -4.84 18.06 -8.24
C THR A 117 -4.91 17.56 -9.69
N MET A 118 -5.95 16.82 -10.05
CA MET A 118 -6.21 16.37 -11.43
C MET A 118 -7.24 17.28 -12.08
N ASP A 119 -6.77 18.14 -12.98
CA ASP A 119 -7.63 19.10 -13.68
C ASP A 119 -8.38 18.49 -14.86
N MET A 120 -9.22 19.30 -15.50
CA MET A 120 -10.01 18.87 -16.66
C MET A 120 -9.14 18.43 -17.84
N SER A 121 -7.99 19.05 -18.08
CA SER A 121 -7.10 18.60 -19.18
C SER A 121 -6.56 17.20 -18.95
N ALA A 122 -6.17 16.88 -17.72
CA ALA A 122 -5.69 15.56 -17.35
C ALA A 122 -6.80 14.51 -17.51
N ILE A 123 -8.02 14.80 -17.05
CA ILE A 123 -9.19 13.92 -17.21
C ILE A 123 -9.48 13.65 -18.68
N LEU A 124 -9.59 14.71 -19.50
CA LEU A 124 -9.89 14.55 -20.92
C LEU A 124 -8.77 13.82 -21.66
N ALA A 125 -7.49 14.04 -21.30
CA ALA A 125 -6.38 13.30 -21.89
C ALA A 125 -6.50 11.79 -21.65
N VAL A 126 -6.94 11.37 -20.46
CA VAL A 126 -7.23 9.95 -20.18
C VAL A 126 -8.43 9.47 -20.99
N MET A 127 -9.55 10.18 -20.95
CA MET A 127 -10.80 9.72 -21.54
C MET A 127 -10.78 9.69 -23.08
N CYS A 128 -9.99 10.56 -23.72
CA CYS A 128 -9.76 10.50 -25.17
C CYS A 128 -9.01 9.23 -25.61
N ASN A 129 -8.17 8.65 -24.73
CA ASN A 129 -7.11 7.72 -25.17
C ASN A 129 -7.13 6.35 -24.49
N ALA A 130 -7.66 6.24 -23.27
CA ALA A 130 -7.67 5.00 -22.52
C ALA A 130 -8.85 4.11 -22.94
N THR A 131 -8.56 2.82 -23.08
CA THR A 131 -9.51 1.82 -23.63
C THR A 131 -10.84 1.68 -22.89
N PRO A 132 -10.96 1.91 -21.56
CA PRO A 132 -12.27 1.89 -20.91
C PRO A 132 -13.23 2.99 -21.38
N PHE A 133 -12.71 4.03 -22.02
CA PHE A 133 -13.48 5.21 -22.44
C PHE A 133 -13.67 5.29 -23.95
N SER A 134 -13.48 4.19 -24.69
CA SER A 134 -13.62 4.20 -26.15
C SER A 134 -14.97 4.73 -26.65
N SER A 135 -16.06 4.52 -25.90
CA SER A 135 -17.38 5.12 -26.20
C SER A 135 -17.44 6.63 -26.01
N ALA A 136 -16.70 7.15 -25.02
CA ALA A 136 -16.68 8.57 -24.67
C ALA A 136 -15.60 9.37 -25.42
N ALA A 137 -14.67 8.70 -26.12
CA ALA A 137 -13.46 9.33 -26.64
C ALA A 137 -13.75 10.49 -27.61
N ALA A 138 -14.77 10.35 -28.47
CA ALA A 138 -15.17 11.39 -29.41
C ALA A 138 -15.79 12.61 -28.68
N ASP A 139 -16.65 12.38 -27.70
CA ASP A 139 -17.24 13.46 -26.90
C ASP A 139 -16.18 14.16 -26.03
N ALA A 140 -15.25 13.39 -25.43
CA ALA A 140 -14.13 13.92 -24.67
C ALA A 140 -13.28 14.88 -25.52
N GLU A 141 -13.08 14.55 -26.80
CA GLU A 141 -12.37 15.39 -27.76
C GLU A 141 -13.10 16.70 -28.04
N ILE A 142 -14.42 16.65 -28.19
CA ILE A 142 -15.26 17.86 -28.35
C ILE A 142 -15.17 18.74 -27.10
N VAL A 143 -15.30 18.14 -25.91
CA VAL A 143 -15.20 18.86 -24.63
C VAL A 143 -13.80 19.44 -24.42
N ARG A 144 -12.75 18.77 -24.88
CA ARG A 144 -11.37 19.30 -24.89
C ARG A 144 -11.27 20.59 -25.70
N ASN A 145 -11.92 20.65 -26.86
CA ASN A 145 -11.95 21.85 -27.69
C ASN A 145 -12.72 22.99 -27.01
N ILE A 146 -13.85 22.69 -26.36
CA ILE A 146 -14.62 23.68 -25.57
C ILE A 146 -13.76 24.22 -24.42
N ARG A 147 -13.11 23.35 -23.64
CA ARG A 147 -12.22 23.72 -22.54
C ARG A 147 -11.06 24.58 -23.03
N ASN A 148 -10.48 24.27 -24.19
CA ASN A 148 -9.38 25.06 -24.76
C ASN A 148 -9.83 26.46 -25.15
N LYS A 149 -10.99 26.60 -25.80
CA LYS A 149 -11.59 27.92 -26.09
C LYS A 149 -11.89 28.69 -24.80
N TRP A 150 -12.36 27.99 -23.77
CA TRP A 150 -12.65 28.60 -22.47
C TRP A 150 -11.38 29.12 -21.79
N ALA A 151 -10.29 28.35 -21.84
CA ALA A 151 -9.01 28.73 -21.24
C ALA A 151 -8.27 29.85 -22.02
N HIS A 152 -8.47 29.92 -23.33
CA HIS A 152 -7.91 30.94 -24.22
C HIS A 152 -9.00 31.91 -24.67
N CYS A 153 -9.61 32.58 -23.69
CA CYS A 153 -10.88 33.25 -23.90
C CYS A 153 -10.82 34.42 -24.90
N ASN A 154 -11.73 34.37 -25.88
CA ASN A 154 -12.23 35.51 -26.62
C ASN A 154 -13.72 35.65 -26.32
N PHE A 155 -14.13 36.65 -25.54
CA PHE A 155 -15.51 36.77 -25.05
C PHE A 155 -16.53 36.80 -26.19
N SER A 156 -16.24 37.50 -27.29
CA SER A 156 -17.14 37.62 -28.45
C SER A 156 -17.53 36.29 -29.11
N GLU A 157 -16.79 35.20 -28.87
CA GLU A 157 -17.11 33.87 -29.38
C GLU A 157 -18.19 33.15 -28.56
N TRP A 158 -18.43 33.58 -27.31
CA TRP A 158 -19.38 32.96 -26.39
C TRP A 158 -20.81 33.43 -26.64
N THR A 159 -21.24 33.37 -27.89
CA THR A 159 -22.63 33.63 -28.30
C THR A 159 -23.60 32.63 -27.66
N GLN A 160 -24.90 32.94 -27.68
CA GLN A 160 -25.92 32.02 -27.18
C GLN A 160 -25.86 30.64 -27.85
N ALA A 161 -25.63 30.60 -29.16
CA ALA A 161 -25.52 29.34 -29.91
C ALA A 161 -24.31 28.51 -29.46
N VAL A 162 -23.14 29.15 -29.26
CA VAL A 162 -21.93 28.47 -28.77
C VAL A 162 -22.11 27.97 -27.34
N PHE A 163 -22.79 28.74 -26.50
CA PHE A 163 -23.13 28.35 -25.14
C PHE A 163 -24.02 27.10 -25.09
N THR A 164 -25.17 27.12 -25.78
CA THR A 164 -26.07 25.96 -25.86
C THR A 164 -25.37 24.74 -26.43
N ALA A 165 -24.63 24.89 -27.53
CA ALA A 165 -23.86 23.80 -28.11
C ALA A 165 -22.81 23.24 -27.13
N SER A 166 -22.19 24.11 -26.32
CA SER A 166 -21.22 23.70 -25.31
C SER A 166 -21.88 22.87 -24.22
N ILE A 167 -23.01 23.31 -23.65
CA ILE A 167 -23.70 22.57 -22.58
C ILE A 167 -24.21 21.21 -23.11
N GLN A 168 -24.79 21.18 -24.30
CA GLN A 168 -25.26 19.92 -24.92
C GLN A 168 -24.10 18.94 -25.20
N ALA A 169 -22.91 19.45 -25.54
CA ALA A 169 -21.72 18.62 -25.66
C ALA A 169 -21.27 18.06 -24.29
N LEU A 170 -21.34 18.85 -23.20
CA LEU A 170 -21.06 18.34 -21.85
C LEU A 170 -22.06 17.25 -21.43
N ILE A 171 -23.35 17.43 -21.75
CA ILE A 171 -24.40 16.43 -21.47
C ILE A 171 -24.14 15.13 -22.24
N SER A 172 -23.84 15.24 -23.53
CA SER A 172 -23.53 14.09 -24.38
C SER A 172 -22.31 13.33 -23.85
N PHE A 173 -21.28 14.06 -23.45
CA PHE A 173 -20.08 13.49 -22.84
C PHE A 173 -20.40 12.74 -21.53
N ILE A 174 -21.21 13.30 -20.64
CA ILE A 174 -21.62 12.61 -19.41
C ILE A 174 -22.36 11.30 -19.71
N LYS A 175 -23.25 11.30 -20.70
CA LYS A 175 -24.01 10.10 -21.10
C LYS A 175 -23.12 8.97 -21.65
N THR A 176 -21.96 9.29 -22.23
CA THR A 176 -21.02 8.30 -22.78
C THR A 176 -19.90 7.90 -21.81
N SER A 177 -19.79 8.58 -20.66
CA SER A 177 -18.68 8.48 -19.70
C SER A 177 -18.76 7.30 -18.71
N ASN A 178 -19.62 6.30 -18.92
CA ASN A 178 -19.77 5.13 -18.03
C ASN A 178 -20.19 5.46 -16.58
N LEU A 179 -20.98 6.53 -16.37
CA LEU A 179 -21.55 6.81 -15.06
C LEU A 179 -22.69 5.82 -14.72
N PRO A 180 -22.93 5.54 -13.43
CA PRO A 180 -24.19 4.95 -13.00
C PRO A 180 -25.36 5.83 -13.46
N LYS A 181 -26.48 5.20 -13.88
CA LYS A 181 -27.63 5.93 -14.46
C LYS A 181 -28.23 7.01 -13.55
N THR A 182 -28.19 6.80 -12.23
CA THR A 182 -28.62 7.79 -11.25
C THR A 182 -27.72 9.03 -11.26
N ASP A 183 -26.40 8.84 -11.26
CA ASP A 183 -25.42 9.93 -11.24
C ASP A 183 -25.39 10.67 -12.59
N GLU A 184 -25.47 9.92 -13.70
CA GLU A 184 -25.61 10.46 -15.05
C GLU A 184 -26.81 11.42 -15.12
N LYS A 185 -27.98 10.96 -14.67
CA LYS A 185 -29.19 11.78 -14.67
C LYS A 185 -29.03 13.02 -13.80
N ALA A 186 -28.52 12.88 -12.58
CA ALA A 186 -28.33 14.01 -11.67
C ALA A 186 -27.38 15.08 -12.24
N VAL A 187 -26.29 14.67 -12.90
CA VAL A 187 -25.35 15.61 -13.52
C VAL A 187 -25.96 16.25 -14.77
N CYS A 188 -26.69 15.49 -15.61
CA CYS A 188 -27.37 16.03 -16.78
C CYS A 188 -28.46 17.04 -16.38
N ASP A 189 -29.30 16.71 -15.40
CA ASP A 189 -30.36 17.62 -14.92
C ASP A 189 -29.72 18.92 -14.38
N ASN A 190 -28.60 18.82 -13.66
CA ASN A 190 -27.84 19.99 -13.17
C ASN A 190 -27.29 20.85 -14.33
N LEU A 191 -26.72 20.23 -15.37
CA LEU A 191 -26.26 20.93 -16.57
C LEU A 191 -27.41 21.64 -17.31
N ASP A 192 -28.56 20.98 -17.44
CA ASP A 192 -29.76 21.59 -18.04
C ASP A 192 -30.24 22.81 -17.24
N ASP A 193 -30.15 22.76 -15.91
CA ASP A 193 -30.49 23.88 -15.03
C ASP A 193 -29.49 25.05 -15.15
N TRP A 194 -28.19 24.76 -15.37
CA TRP A 194 -27.20 25.78 -15.70
C TRP A 194 -27.39 26.38 -17.10
N GLU A 195 -27.90 25.61 -18.07
CA GLU A 195 -28.20 26.12 -19.41
C GLU A 195 -29.37 27.11 -19.40
N LYS A 196 -30.41 26.79 -18.63
CA LYS A 196 -31.59 27.65 -18.47
C LYS A 196 -31.21 28.94 -17.74
N GLU A 197 -32.06 29.96 -17.86
CA GLU A 197 -31.80 31.28 -17.26
C GLU A 197 -31.56 31.25 -15.73
N ALA A 198 -31.88 30.15 -15.04
CA ALA A 198 -31.50 29.94 -13.64
C ALA A 198 -29.97 30.02 -13.42
N GLY A 199 -29.13 29.44 -14.28
CA GLY A 199 -27.67 29.53 -14.17
C GLY A 199 -27.12 30.94 -14.37
N LEU A 200 -27.68 31.67 -15.34
CA LEU A 200 -27.35 33.08 -15.58
C LEU A 200 -27.89 34.00 -14.47
N GLY A 201 -29.06 33.70 -13.92
CA GLY A 201 -29.66 34.39 -12.78
C GLY A 201 -28.89 34.15 -11.48
N LEU A 202 -28.42 32.93 -11.23
CA LEU A 202 -27.56 32.60 -10.09
C LEU A 202 -26.23 33.32 -10.16
N CYS A 203 -25.61 33.40 -11.34
CA CYS A 203 -24.35 34.11 -11.49
C CYS A 203 -24.50 35.64 -11.51
N PHE A 204 -25.63 36.18 -11.96
CA PHE A 204 -25.68 37.60 -12.35
C PHE A 204 -27.00 38.33 -12.04
N GLY A 205 -27.94 37.68 -11.35
CA GLY A 205 -29.17 38.29 -10.81
C GLY A 205 -28.99 38.93 -9.42
N GLN A 206 -27.81 38.75 -8.81
CA GLN A 206 -27.39 39.36 -7.55
C GLN A 206 -26.12 40.20 -7.79
N PRO A 207 -25.87 41.29 -7.04
CA PRO A 207 -24.62 42.03 -7.11
C PRO A 207 -23.42 41.06 -7.07
N PHE A 208 -22.43 41.24 -7.95
CA PHE A 208 -21.27 40.35 -8.15
C PHE A 208 -20.54 39.92 -6.86
N THR A 209 -20.64 40.73 -5.80
CA THR A 209 -20.17 40.42 -4.44
C THR A 209 -20.89 39.26 -3.77
N GLU A 210 -22.20 39.09 -3.97
CA GLU A 210 -23.00 37.97 -3.45
C GLU A 210 -22.65 36.68 -4.20
N LEU A 211 -22.52 36.72 -5.54
CA LEU A 211 -22.04 35.57 -6.32
C LEU A 211 -20.66 35.07 -5.84
N ILE A 212 -19.70 35.96 -5.60
CA ILE A 212 -18.38 35.56 -5.08
C ILE A 212 -18.51 34.96 -3.68
N THR A 213 -19.45 35.46 -2.86
CA THR A 213 -19.69 34.95 -1.51
C THR A 213 -20.37 33.57 -1.56
N GLU A 214 -21.26 33.35 -2.51
CA GLU A 214 -22.00 32.10 -2.71
C GLU A 214 -21.14 31.03 -3.40
N LEU A 215 -20.30 31.43 -4.35
CA LEU A 215 -19.21 30.60 -4.89
C LEU A 215 -18.21 30.24 -3.80
N ARG A 216 -17.83 31.18 -2.92
CA ARG A 216 -16.99 30.89 -1.73
C ARG A 216 -17.69 29.95 -0.76
N ALA A 217 -18.98 30.14 -0.50
CA ALA A 217 -19.76 29.30 0.41
C ALA A 217 -19.88 27.87 -0.15
N SER A 218 -20.19 27.73 -1.44
CA SER A 218 -20.24 26.45 -2.14
C SER A 218 -18.86 25.78 -2.22
N LEU A 219 -17.78 26.55 -2.44
CA LEU A 219 -16.40 26.08 -2.36
C LEU A 219 -16.01 25.58 -0.97
N LYS A 220 -16.41 26.29 0.08
CA LYS A 220 -16.10 25.96 1.47
C LYS A 220 -16.88 24.73 1.93
N HIS A 221 -18.15 24.63 1.58
CA HIS A 221 -19.02 23.51 1.95
C HIS A 221 -18.65 22.19 1.22
N GLN A 222 -18.08 22.27 0.00
CA GLN A 222 -17.60 21.08 -0.73
C GLN A 222 -16.16 20.66 -0.35
N CYS A 223 -15.28 21.60 0.00
CA CYS A 223 -13.92 21.26 0.45
C CYS A 223 -13.89 20.65 1.86
N ASP A 224 -14.72 21.16 2.77
CA ASP A 224 -14.56 20.85 4.20
C ASP A 224 -15.41 19.66 4.67
N THR A 225 -16.49 19.30 3.97
CA THR A 225 -17.41 18.26 4.52
C THR A 225 -17.19 16.90 3.88
N GLU A 226 -17.07 16.79 2.55
CA GLU A 226 -17.07 15.47 1.90
C GLU A 226 -15.68 14.82 1.87
N ILE A 227 -14.62 15.60 1.68
CA ILE A 227 -13.23 15.13 1.75
C ILE A 227 -12.87 14.77 3.19
N VAL A 228 -13.29 15.60 4.16
CA VAL A 228 -13.08 15.31 5.58
C VAL A 228 -13.87 14.09 6.00
N ASN A 229 -15.15 13.95 5.62
CA ASN A 229 -15.94 12.76 5.96
C ASN A 229 -15.39 11.48 5.32
N LYS A 230 -14.94 11.51 4.05
CA LYS A 230 -14.29 10.33 3.43
C LYS A 230 -12.97 9.97 4.14
N LYS A 231 -12.17 10.96 4.51
CA LYS A 231 -10.93 10.73 5.28
C LYS A 231 -11.24 10.23 6.70
N LEU A 232 -12.25 10.78 7.36
CA LEU A 232 -12.66 10.44 8.72
C LEU A 232 -13.20 9.01 8.77
N ASN A 233 -14.11 8.63 7.86
CA ASN A 233 -14.61 7.26 7.75
C ASN A 233 -13.47 6.24 7.47
N ASN A 234 -12.49 6.61 6.64
CA ASN A 234 -11.32 5.76 6.37
C ASN A 234 -10.40 5.64 7.60
N ILE A 235 -10.20 6.74 8.34
CA ILE A 235 -9.44 6.75 9.59
C ILE A 235 -10.14 5.90 10.65
N GLU A 236 -11.46 6.03 10.81
CA GLU A 236 -12.28 5.22 11.73
C GLU A 236 -12.23 3.73 11.40
N SER A 237 -12.31 3.38 10.11
CA SER A 237 -12.16 1.99 9.65
C SER A 237 -10.77 1.43 9.98
N LYS A 238 -9.71 2.22 9.76
CA LYS A 238 -8.33 1.81 10.11
C LYS A 238 -8.14 1.69 11.63
N LEU A 239 -8.73 2.60 12.41
CA LEU A 239 -8.70 2.56 13.88
C LEU A 239 -9.35 1.29 14.42
N CYS A 240 -10.48 0.84 13.85
CA CYS A 240 -11.09 -0.43 14.24
C CYS A 240 -10.15 -1.63 13.98
N LYS A 241 -9.51 -1.67 12.80
CA LYS A 241 -8.55 -2.74 12.47
C LYS A 241 -7.33 -2.74 13.37
N ILE A 242 -6.81 -1.56 13.73
CA ILE A 242 -5.67 -1.43 14.66
C ILE A 242 -6.05 -1.94 16.04
N LYS A 243 -7.23 -1.57 16.56
CA LYS A 243 -7.71 -2.08 17.85
C LYS A 243 -7.85 -3.60 17.88
N GLU A 244 -8.29 -4.19 16.77
CA GLU A 244 -8.38 -5.64 16.64
C GLU A 244 -6.99 -6.30 16.64
N VAL A 245 -6.02 -5.72 15.92
CA VAL A 245 -4.63 -6.19 15.95
C VAL A 245 -4.00 -6.04 17.35
N GLU A 246 -4.23 -4.93 18.04
CA GLU A 246 -3.76 -4.72 19.42
C GLU A 246 -4.34 -5.75 20.38
N LYS A 247 -5.63 -6.05 20.27
CA LYS A 247 -6.28 -7.10 21.07
C LYS A 247 -5.64 -8.46 20.82
N ASN A 248 -5.47 -8.84 19.55
CA ASN A 248 -4.85 -10.12 19.18
C ASN A 248 -3.39 -10.20 19.64
N ALA A 249 -2.65 -9.10 19.57
CA ALA A 249 -1.27 -9.03 20.04
C ALA A 249 -1.18 -9.18 21.57
N ALA A 250 -2.10 -8.57 22.32
CA ALA A 250 -2.18 -8.72 23.77
C ALA A 250 -2.49 -10.18 24.17
N GLU A 251 -3.45 -10.81 23.49
CA GLU A 251 -3.78 -12.23 23.72
C GLU A 251 -2.59 -13.16 23.44
N ASN A 252 -1.89 -12.95 22.32
CA ASN A 252 -0.69 -13.72 21.99
C ASN A 252 0.45 -13.49 22.98
N SER A 253 0.63 -12.26 23.48
CA SER A 253 1.65 -11.94 24.48
C SER A 253 1.40 -12.67 25.80
N GLU A 254 0.15 -12.75 26.24
CA GLU A 254 -0.23 -13.51 27.45
C GLU A 254 0.00 -15.02 27.26
N GLU A 255 -0.30 -15.56 26.08
CA GLU A 255 -0.04 -16.99 25.79
C GLU A 255 1.47 -17.30 25.76
N LEU A 256 2.28 -16.45 25.13
CA LEU A 256 3.74 -16.60 25.15
C LEU A 256 4.32 -16.52 26.56
N LYS A 257 3.75 -15.66 27.42
CA LYS A 257 4.15 -15.56 28.82
C LYS A 257 3.87 -16.86 29.58
N ARG A 258 2.68 -17.46 29.40
CA ARG A 258 2.35 -18.77 30.00
C ARG A 258 3.25 -19.89 29.50
N GLN A 259 3.58 -19.90 28.20
CA GLN A 259 4.50 -20.89 27.64
C GLN A 259 5.91 -20.75 28.20
N LYS A 260 6.38 -19.51 28.37
CA LYS A 260 7.67 -19.23 29.01
C LYS A 260 7.70 -19.75 30.45
N GLU A 261 6.67 -19.47 31.25
CA GLU A 261 6.57 -19.95 32.64
C GLU A 261 6.61 -21.49 32.72
N LYS A 262 5.94 -22.19 31.79
CA LYS A 262 6.00 -23.66 31.72
C LYS A 262 7.39 -24.18 31.35
N LEU A 263 8.04 -23.56 30.37
CA LEU A 263 9.40 -23.93 29.95
C LEU A 263 10.42 -23.72 31.07
N GLU A 264 10.28 -22.62 31.82
CA GLU A 264 11.13 -22.32 32.97
C GLU A 264 10.95 -23.36 34.10
N CYS A 265 9.70 -23.76 34.37
CA CYS A 265 9.41 -24.86 35.30
C CYS A 265 10.08 -26.18 34.87
N HIS A 266 9.94 -26.55 33.60
CA HIS A 266 10.53 -27.79 33.08
C HIS A 266 12.06 -27.75 33.05
N SER A 267 12.66 -26.59 32.76
CA SER A 267 14.11 -26.39 32.83
C SER A 267 14.64 -26.63 34.24
N ASN A 268 13.95 -26.10 35.26
CA ASN A 268 14.33 -26.28 36.65
C ASN A 268 14.21 -27.75 37.10
N GLU A 269 13.19 -28.47 36.62
CA GLU A 269 13.07 -29.92 36.85
C GLU A 269 14.22 -30.70 36.22
N LEU A 270 14.56 -30.41 34.96
CA LEU A 270 15.70 -31.05 34.27
C LEU A 270 17.03 -30.79 34.99
N GLU A 271 17.25 -29.57 35.48
CA GLU A 271 18.44 -29.23 36.27
C GLU A 271 18.50 -30.05 37.58
N ARG A 272 17.36 -30.20 38.25
CA ARG A 272 17.25 -31.04 39.45
C ARG A 272 17.59 -32.50 39.16
N HIS A 273 17.01 -33.07 38.10
CA HIS A 273 17.31 -34.44 37.66
C HIS A 273 18.78 -34.62 37.25
N SER A 274 19.38 -33.63 36.59
CA SER A 274 20.80 -33.65 36.24
C SER A 274 21.69 -33.70 37.48
N ASN A 275 21.39 -32.89 38.49
CA ASN A 275 22.12 -32.88 39.76
C ASN A 275 21.98 -34.23 40.50
N GLU A 276 20.78 -34.80 40.53
CA GLU A 276 20.53 -36.12 41.12
C GLU A 276 21.33 -37.24 40.42
N LEU A 277 21.39 -37.21 39.09
CA LEU A 277 22.19 -38.16 38.31
C LEU A 277 23.70 -37.99 38.58
N GLU A 278 24.18 -36.77 38.74
CA GLU A 278 25.58 -36.51 39.06
C GLU A 278 25.95 -37.07 40.45
N ASP A 279 25.09 -36.90 41.44
CA ASP A 279 25.26 -37.45 42.78
C ASP A 279 25.21 -38.99 42.78
N LEU A 280 24.29 -39.59 42.02
CA LEU A 280 24.25 -41.05 41.84
C LEU A 280 25.53 -41.57 41.17
N ASN A 281 26.03 -40.88 40.15
CA ASN A 281 27.26 -41.26 39.46
C ASN A 281 28.49 -41.17 40.38
N LYS A 282 28.54 -40.14 41.25
CA LYS A 282 29.58 -40.04 42.29
C LYS A 282 29.51 -41.22 43.25
N LYS A 283 28.32 -41.55 43.77
CA LYS A 283 28.11 -42.71 44.66
C LYS A 283 28.56 -44.02 44.00
N LEU A 284 28.16 -44.25 42.75
CA LEU A 284 28.53 -45.44 42.00
C LEU A 284 30.05 -45.60 41.85
N LYS A 285 30.76 -44.50 41.57
CA LYS A 285 32.24 -44.50 41.48
C LYS A 285 32.91 -44.82 42.81
N THR A 286 32.40 -44.30 43.93
CA THR A 286 32.89 -44.68 45.27
C THR A 286 32.63 -46.15 45.59
N GLU A 287 31.42 -46.66 45.30
CA GLU A 287 31.12 -48.08 45.53
C GLU A 287 31.98 -49.01 44.67
N ASP A 288 32.27 -48.64 43.42
CA ASP A 288 33.13 -49.44 42.54
C ASP A 288 34.60 -49.41 43.01
N HIS A 289 35.06 -48.25 43.49
CA HIS A 289 36.37 -48.11 44.11
C HIS A 289 36.48 -48.91 45.41
N ASP A 290 35.45 -48.90 46.25
CA ASP A 290 35.41 -49.67 47.50
C ASP A 290 35.35 -51.19 47.23
N LYS A 291 34.58 -51.64 46.23
CA LYS A 291 34.57 -53.04 45.78
C LYS A 291 35.91 -53.47 45.20
N GLN A 292 36.59 -52.62 44.42
CA GLN A 292 37.95 -52.90 43.96
C GLN A 292 38.91 -53.04 45.14
N LYS A 293 38.84 -52.11 46.11
CA LYS A 293 39.69 -52.14 47.31
C LYS A 293 39.45 -53.39 48.15
N GLU A 294 38.20 -53.81 48.31
CA GLU A 294 37.83 -55.05 49.00
C GLU A 294 38.35 -56.30 48.24
N ASN A 295 38.23 -56.31 46.91
CA ASN A 295 38.78 -57.39 46.08
C ASN A 295 40.32 -57.47 46.17
N TYR A 296 41.02 -56.33 46.15
CA TYR A 296 42.47 -56.28 46.36
C TYR A 296 42.87 -56.77 47.75
N SER A 297 42.12 -56.42 48.81
CA SER A 297 42.36 -56.91 50.17
C SER A 297 42.19 -58.43 50.26
N LYS A 298 41.10 -58.98 49.71
CA LYS A 298 40.87 -60.44 49.66
C LYS A 298 41.95 -61.18 48.87
N PHE A 299 42.48 -60.57 47.80
CA PHE A 299 43.58 -61.12 47.02
C PHE A 299 44.91 -61.09 47.79
N ALA A 300 45.18 -60.01 48.52
CA ALA A 300 46.36 -59.85 49.35
C ALA A 300 46.39 -60.87 50.51
N ASP A 301 45.26 -61.12 51.17
CA ASP A 301 45.14 -62.14 52.22
C ASP A 301 45.43 -63.55 51.68
N LYS A 302 44.88 -63.90 50.52
CA LYS A 302 45.19 -65.19 49.85
C LYS A 302 46.69 -65.33 49.54
N LYS A 303 47.34 -64.26 49.08
CA LYS A 303 48.77 -64.24 48.75
C LYS A 303 49.66 -64.31 50.00
N GLY A 304 49.25 -63.64 51.08
CA GLY A 304 49.88 -63.70 52.39
C GLY A 304 49.84 -65.10 53.00
N ILE A 305 48.68 -65.77 52.93
CA ILE A 305 48.56 -67.19 53.32
C ILE A 305 49.54 -68.05 52.52
N TYR A 306 49.60 -67.89 51.21
CA TYR A 306 50.50 -68.65 50.33
C TYR A 306 51.98 -68.47 50.67
N LEU A 307 52.40 -67.24 51.00
CA LEU A 307 53.77 -66.90 51.40
C LEU A 307 54.13 -67.44 52.80
N ILE A 308 53.17 -67.48 53.71
CA ILE A 308 53.34 -68.11 55.02
C ILE A 308 53.52 -69.62 54.85
N THR A 309 52.71 -70.27 54.00
CA THR A 309 52.86 -71.70 53.68
C THR A 309 54.23 -72.00 53.09
N LEU A 310 54.70 -71.21 52.11
CA LEU A 310 56.02 -71.38 51.50
C LEU A 310 57.17 -71.17 52.50
N LYS A 311 57.06 -70.17 53.38
CA LYS A 311 58.06 -69.94 54.44
C LYS A 311 58.08 -71.07 55.47
N TYR A 312 56.92 -71.65 55.79
CA TYR A 312 56.84 -72.83 56.65
C TYR A 312 57.50 -74.05 56.00
N GLU A 313 57.26 -74.28 54.71
CA GLU A 313 57.90 -75.38 53.95
C GLU A 313 59.43 -75.21 53.88
N ILE A 314 59.91 -74.00 53.62
CA ILE A 314 61.34 -73.69 53.61
C ILE A 314 61.96 -73.82 55.01
N PHE A 315 61.31 -73.30 56.05
CA PHE A 315 61.78 -73.43 57.42
C PHE A 315 61.89 -74.89 57.88
N MET A 316 60.93 -75.74 57.49
CA MET A 316 60.98 -77.18 57.77
C MET A 316 62.12 -77.90 57.02
N MET A 317 62.51 -77.44 55.82
CA MET A 317 63.67 -77.98 55.11
C MET A 317 65.01 -77.62 55.75
N TYR A 318 65.15 -76.45 56.38
CA TYR A 318 66.43 -75.98 56.92
C TYR A 318 66.69 -76.33 58.40
N PHE A 319 65.66 -76.74 59.17
CA PHE A 319 65.79 -77.07 60.59
C PHE A 319 65.68 -78.57 60.94
N THR A 320 65.79 -79.44 59.94
CA THR A 320 65.83 -80.91 60.14
C THR A 320 67.04 -81.54 59.45
N THR A 321 68.25 -81.14 59.83
CA THR A 321 69.47 -81.91 59.50
C THR A 321 70.33 -82.12 60.74
N PRO A 322 70.52 -83.38 61.20
CA PRO A 322 71.34 -83.69 62.38
C PRO A 322 72.84 -83.61 62.09
N HIS A 323 73.57 -83.14 63.10
CA HIS A 323 75.01 -83.26 63.29
C HIS A 323 75.44 -84.73 63.20
N ILE A 324 76.40 -85.07 62.33
CA ILE A 324 77.13 -86.34 62.40
C ILE A 324 78.63 -86.03 62.39
N GLU A 325 79.25 -86.23 63.56
CA GLU A 325 80.68 -86.41 63.76
C GLU A 325 81.11 -87.76 63.17
N GLN A 326 82.25 -87.83 62.47
CA GLN A 326 83.05 -89.07 62.43
C GLN A 326 84.55 -88.76 62.47
N HIS A 327 85.18 -89.35 63.48
CA HIS A 327 86.61 -89.54 63.65
C HIS A 327 87.20 -90.42 62.54
N GLY A 328 88.44 -90.09 62.15
CA GLY A 328 89.33 -90.85 61.28
C GLY A 328 90.61 -90.06 61.04
#